data_AF-A0AAV0V1L6-F1
#
_entry.id   AF-A0AAV0V1L6-F1
#
_cell.length_a   1.000
_cell.length_b   1.000
_cell.length_c   1.000
_cell.angle_alpha   90.00
_cell.angle_beta   90.00
_cell.angle_gamma   90.00
#
_symmetry.space_group_name_H-M   'P 1'
#
loop_
_entity.id
_entity.type
_entity.pdbx_description
1 polymer ?
#
loop_
_entity_poly.entity_id
_entity_poly.type
_entity_poly.pdbx_seq_one_letter_code
_entity_poly.pdbx_strand_id
1 'polypeptide(L)'
;MTDPLEAILASMAAATGNVTAPQTVRSAATPAAAPKSKSNKREREATVSSSSSIWNPLEEMPLDADALRKLEEAAKTHTVTPSMEIMRQQTIRGLCRKIRAVSEDLGIAKLPNSVYEAWQLTSQLTVTKHDPLIPHAGSDYSGLLDELCKAGATKSAATRKCKEITRESERMRRKFDQHDFVAGKKKKVQVTVIEHDMHHLTYGNVTVKVSAAHFAKLREMYARRLEQGVSRSTMTPNDQRQFESALFCLLLRYDSLDGGGFQAALNEECFDVLLKDFDCKMECFASPLNCRYSRFCSAFFDTDFAFGSVGSFFDFSPRSGCFEANPPFIPKVIKRMAEYMTALLNAADGPLTFIVIIPAWRETEGWKGLNASRFNQAHVSIPQKQHGYCEGKQQIRKTRWRIASFDTSVFFWQNAKACSKWPVTAEKLDRLKRAFRSKQVEERDALGLRKSGKRVRSARDTLQG
;
A
#
# COMPACT_ATOMS: atom_id res chain seq x y z
N MET A 1 -14.84 -31.38 6.68
CA MET A 1 -14.85 -30.37 5.60
C MET A 1 -14.36 -29.06 6.21
N THR A 2 -13.22 -28.53 5.76
CA THR A 2 -12.64 -27.27 6.26
C THR A 2 -13.54 -26.09 5.90
N ASP A 3 -13.78 -25.18 6.85
CA ASP A 3 -14.56 -23.95 6.67
C ASP A 3 -14.05 -23.17 5.43
N PRO A 4 -14.93 -22.81 4.47
CA PRO A 4 -14.56 -22.06 3.26
C PRO A 4 -13.81 -20.75 3.53
N LEU A 5 -14.06 -20.10 4.67
CA LEU A 5 -13.33 -18.92 5.09
C LEU A 5 -11.89 -19.28 5.52
N GLU A 6 -11.70 -20.41 6.22
CA GLU A 6 -10.38 -20.90 6.63
C GLU A 6 -9.47 -21.19 5.44
N ALA A 7 -9.98 -21.72 4.33
CA ALA A 7 -9.16 -21.98 3.14
C ALA A 7 -8.67 -20.68 2.45
N ILE A 8 -9.50 -19.64 2.42
CA ILE A 8 -9.13 -18.31 1.89
C ILE A 8 -8.10 -17.66 2.81
N LEU A 9 -8.37 -17.69 4.13
CA LEU A 9 -7.46 -17.13 5.13
C LEU A 9 -6.11 -17.84 5.13
N ALA A 10 -6.06 -19.17 5.00
CA ALA A 10 -4.82 -19.94 4.93
C ALA A 10 -3.98 -19.58 3.69
N SER A 11 -4.62 -19.41 2.52
CA SER A 11 -3.94 -18.97 1.29
C SER A 11 -3.37 -17.55 1.41
N MET A 12 -4.10 -16.64 2.06
CA MET A 12 -3.65 -15.25 2.25
C MET A 12 -2.59 -15.11 3.34
N ALA A 13 -2.69 -15.87 4.44
CA ALA A 13 -1.66 -15.94 5.48
C ALA A 13 -0.35 -16.49 4.90
N ALA A 14 -0.42 -17.52 4.06
CA ALA A 14 0.74 -18.08 3.35
C ALA A 14 1.45 -17.05 2.45
N ALA A 15 0.72 -16.08 1.89
CA ALA A 15 1.31 -15.00 1.09
C ALA A 15 2.04 -13.92 1.93
N THR A 16 1.83 -13.89 3.25
CA THR A 16 2.42 -12.92 4.18
C THR A 16 3.48 -13.52 5.13
N GLY A 17 3.73 -14.83 5.04
CA GLY A 17 4.82 -15.49 5.76
C GLY A 17 4.68 -15.55 7.30
N ASN A 18 3.55 -15.13 7.85
CA ASN A 18 3.27 -15.12 9.28
C ASN A 18 1.96 -15.90 9.53
N VAL A 19 2.04 -17.15 9.98
CA VAL A 19 0.86 -17.94 10.36
C VAL A 19 0.69 -17.84 11.88
N THR A 20 -0.41 -17.27 12.35
CA THR A 20 -0.78 -17.32 13.77
C THR A 20 -1.46 -18.66 14.07
N ALA A 21 -1.08 -19.32 15.17
CA ALA A 21 -1.74 -20.54 15.61
C ALA A 21 -3.21 -20.28 16.01
N PRO A 22 -4.17 -21.15 15.65
CA PRO A 22 -5.58 -20.94 15.97
C PRO A 22 -5.83 -21.07 17.48
N GLN A 23 -6.39 -20.01 18.09
CA GLN A 23 -6.93 -20.06 19.45
C GLN A 23 -8.38 -20.56 19.44
N THR A 24 -8.64 -21.62 20.21
CA THR A 24 -9.97 -22.18 20.46
C THR A 24 -10.81 -21.22 21.31
N VAL A 25 -11.87 -20.65 20.75
CA VAL A 25 -12.87 -19.87 21.50
C VAL A 25 -14.12 -20.72 21.70
N ARG A 26 -14.50 -20.93 22.96
CA ARG A 26 -15.75 -21.59 23.38
C ARG A 26 -16.95 -20.68 23.08
N SER A 27 -18.02 -21.28 22.58
CA SER A 27 -19.29 -20.63 22.25
C SER A 27 -20.03 -20.17 23.51
N ALA A 28 -20.57 -18.96 23.49
CA ALA A 28 -21.59 -18.49 24.42
C ALA A 28 -22.74 -17.82 23.65
N ALA A 29 -23.94 -17.99 24.20
CA ALA A 29 -25.22 -18.02 23.53
C ALA A 29 -25.79 -16.66 23.08
N THR A 30 -26.68 -16.76 22.09
CA THR A 30 -27.58 -15.73 21.55
C THR A 30 -28.57 -15.18 22.59
N PRO A 31 -28.95 -13.90 22.51
CA PRO A 31 -30.31 -13.50 22.87
C PRO A 31 -31.08 -12.89 21.69
N ALA A 32 -32.40 -13.07 21.80
CA ALA A 32 -33.44 -12.86 20.81
C ALA A 32 -33.80 -11.38 20.54
N ALA A 33 -34.52 -11.19 19.43
CA ALA A 33 -34.99 -9.93 18.87
C ALA A 33 -36.35 -9.46 19.40
N ALA A 34 -36.58 -8.14 19.42
CA ALA A 34 -37.83 -7.41 19.10
C ALA A 34 -37.66 -5.88 19.40
N PRO A 35 -38.57 -4.98 18.98
CA PRO A 35 -39.13 -4.76 17.64
C PRO A 35 -38.90 -3.30 17.14
N LYS A 36 -39.25 -3.06 15.88
CA LYS A 36 -39.09 -1.82 15.10
C LYS A 36 -40.03 -0.69 15.57
N SER A 37 -39.55 0.55 15.63
CA SER A 37 -40.38 1.75 15.54
C SER A 37 -39.92 2.65 14.38
N LYS A 38 -40.89 3.19 13.64
CA LYS A 38 -40.72 4.09 12.49
C LYS A 38 -40.82 5.53 12.98
N SER A 39 -39.91 6.39 12.55
CA SER A 39 -40.21 7.82 12.37
C SER A 39 -39.31 8.42 11.30
N ASN A 40 -39.92 8.77 10.17
CA ASN A 40 -39.33 9.51 9.07
C ASN A 40 -39.02 10.94 9.50
N LYS A 41 -37.77 11.39 9.27
CA LYS A 41 -37.50 12.81 9.06
C LYS A 41 -36.44 12.94 7.96
N ARG A 42 -36.90 13.40 6.80
CA ARG A 42 -36.07 13.71 5.62
C ARG A 42 -35.25 14.95 5.93
N GLU A 43 -33.94 14.80 6.01
CA GLU A 43 -32.99 15.88 5.78
C GLU A 43 -32.24 15.58 4.48
N ARG A 44 -32.11 16.60 3.64
CA ARG A 44 -31.51 16.55 2.30
C ARG A 44 -30.04 16.15 2.40
N GLU A 45 -29.72 14.91 2.10
CA GLU A 45 -28.36 14.50 1.74
C GLU A 45 -28.03 15.10 0.37
N ALA A 46 -26.98 15.91 0.33
CA ALA A 46 -26.30 16.26 -0.91
C ALA A 46 -25.78 14.95 -1.51
N THR A 47 -26.30 14.58 -2.68
CA THR A 47 -25.88 13.40 -3.44
C THR A 47 -24.43 13.53 -3.83
N VAL A 48 -23.53 12.98 -3.01
CA VAL A 48 -22.16 12.65 -3.40
C VAL A 48 -22.30 11.51 -4.40
N SER A 49 -22.09 11.84 -5.68
CA SER A 49 -21.87 10.86 -6.75
C SER A 49 -20.99 9.73 -6.23
N SER A 50 -21.49 8.49 -6.25
CA SER A 50 -20.75 7.31 -5.79
C SER A 50 -19.57 7.06 -6.73
N SER A 51 -18.48 7.79 -6.54
CA SER A 51 -17.25 7.47 -7.24
C SER A 51 -16.74 6.16 -6.67
N SER A 52 -16.53 5.17 -7.52
CA SER A 52 -16.03 3.82 -7.18
C SER A 52 -14.57 3.82 -6.72
N SER A 53 -14.03 4.99 -6.38
CA SER A 53 -12.62 5.25 -6.11
C SER A 53 -12.43 5.62 -4.66
N ILE A 54 -11.40 5.03 -4.05
CA ILE A 54 -10.93 5.43 -2.73
C ILE A 54 -10.43 6.87 -2.71
N TRP A 55 -10.03 7.45 -3.84
CA TRP A 55 -9.42 8.77 -3.87
C TRP A 55 -10.43 9.90 -3.63
N ASN A 56 -10.11 10.80 -2.69
CA ASN A 56 -10.84 12.02 -2.41
C ASN A 56 -10.13 13.23 -3.05
N PRO A 57 -10.61 13.74 -4.20
CA PRO A 57 -10.03 14.91 -4.82
C PRO A 57 -10.29 16.22 -4.05
N LEU A 58 -11.19 16.23 -3.05
CA LEU A 58 -11.57 17.46 -2.35
C LEU A 58 -10.67 17.76 -1.14
N GLU A 59 -9.89 16.78 -0.70
CA GLU A 59 -9.06 16.88 0.50
C GLU A 59 -7.58 16.84 0.14
N GLU A 60 -6.89 17.91 0.52
CA GLU A 60 -5.45 18.07 0.36
C GLU A 60 -4.86 18.67 1.63
N MET A 61 -3.84 18.03 2.18
CA MET A 61 -3.08 18.62 3.27
C MET A 61 -2.21 19.76 2.72
N PRO A 62 -2.33 20.99 3.24
CA PRO A 62 -1.50 22.08 2.78
C PRO A 62 -0.04 21.84 3.16
N LEU A 63 0.85 22.13 2.21
CA LEU A 63 2.29 22.22 2.43
C LEU A 63 2.70 23.68 2.30
N ASP A 64 3.62 24.13 3.13
CA ASP A 64 4.20 25.46 2.96
C ASP A 64 5.06 25.54 1.68
N ALA A 65 5.30 26.77 1.23
CA ALA A 65 6.03 27.02 -0.02
C ALA A 65 7.49 26.53 0.01
N ASP A 66 8.13 26.50 1.18
CA ASP A 66 9.50 26.01 1.30
C ASP A 66 9.56 24.48 1.16
N ALA A 67 8.63 23.78 1.81
CA ALA A 67 8.45 22.33 1.66
C ALA A 67 8.17 21.96 0.20
N LEU A 68 7.25 22.67 -0.47
CA LEU A 68 6.95 22.44 -1.89
C LEU A 68 8.19 22.64 -2.77
N ARG A 69 8.93 23.74 -2.58
CA ARG A 69 10.16 24.02 -3.34
C ARG A 69 11.20 22.92 -3.14
N LYS A 70 11.42 22.47 -1.90
CA LYS A 70 12.36 21.37 -1.59
C LYS A 70 11.97 20.07 -2.31
N LEU A 71 10.68 19.75 -2.35
CA LEU A 71 10.19 18.59 -3.08
C LEU A 71 10.42 18.73 -4.59
N GLU A 72 10.15 19.91 -5.17
CA GLU A 72 10.41 20.15 -6.59
C GLU A 72 11.90 20.08 -6.94
N GLU A 73 12.77 20.63 -6.11
CA GLU A 73 14.23 20.56 -6.27
C GLU A 73 14.71 19.11 -6.20
N ALA A 74 14.24 18.35 -5.20
CA ALA A 74 14.54 16.93 -5.09
C ALA A 74 14.01 16.14 -6.30
N ALA A 75 12.84 16.48 -6.83
CA ALA A 75 12.30 15.78 -8.00
C ALA A 75 13.13 16.04 -9.26
N LYS A 76 13.68 17.25 -9.43
CA LYS A 76 14.55 17.61 -10.56
C LYS A 76 15.86 16.83 -10.60
N THR A 77 16.34 16.32 -9.46
CA THR A 77 17.57 15.49 -9.43
C THR A 77 17.34 14.05 -9.89
N HIS A 78 16.08 13.62 -10.07
CA HIS A 78 15.75 12.27 -10.48
C HIS A 78 15.40 12.24 -11.97
N THR A 79 16.03 11.33 -12.71
CA THR A 79 15.67 11.03 -14.10
C THR A 79 15.08 9.63 -14.15
N VAL A 80 13.84 9.52 -14.61
CA VAL A 80 13.15 8.23 -14.78
C VAL A 80 12.59 8.15 -16.19
N THR A 81 12.87 7.04 -16.87
CA THR A 81 12.41 6.80 -18.24
C THR A 81 11.83 5.39 -18.38
N PRO A 82 10.94 5.15 -19.37
CA PRO A 82 10.39 3.82 -19.61
C PRO A 82 11.46 2.74 -19.84
N SER A 83 12.55 3.05 -20.55
CA SER A 83 13.66 2.12 -20.77
C SER A 83 14.40 1.76 -19.48
N MET A 84 14.60 2.73 -18.58
CA MET A 84 15.16 2.49 -17.25
C MET A 84 14.30 1.54 -16.44
N GLU A 85 12.98 1.76 -16.35
CA GLU A 85 12.09 0.86 -15.61
C GLU A 85 12.04 -0.55 -16.21
N ILE A 86 12.09 -0.69 -17.54
CA ILE A 86 12.15 -2.01 -18.18
C ILE A 86 13.42 -2.76 -17.77
N MET A 87 14.58 -2.10 -17.80
CA MET A 87 15.83 -2.73 -17.40
C MET A 87 15.86 -3.04 -15.90
N ARG A 88 15.30 -2.16 -15.07
CA ARG A 88 15.16 -2.38 -13.63
C ARG A 88 14.28 -3.61 -13.37
N GLN A 89 13.11 -3.71 -14.02
CA GLN A 89 12.24 -4.88 -13.91
C GLN A 89 12.96 -6.17 -14.33
N GLN A 90 13.71 -6.15 -15.44
CA GLN A 90 14.48 -7.32 -15.89
C GLN A 90 15.53 -7.74 -14.86
N THR A 91 16.21 -6.77 -14.24
CA THR A 91 17.18 -6.97 -13.17
C THR A 91 16.52 -7.63 -11.96
N ILE A 92 15.40 -7.08 -11.49
CA ILE A 92 14.62 -7.60 -10.36
C ILE A 92 14.14 -9.03 -10.64
N ARG A 93 13.55 -9.28 -11.82
CA ARG A 93 13.11 -10.63 -12.21
C ARG A 93 14.27 -11.62 -12.24
N GLY A 94 15.48 -11.18 -12.60
CA GLY A 94 16.70 -11.97 -12.50
C GLY A 94 17.08 -12.31 -11.06
N LEU A 95 17.03 -11.33 -10.16
CA LEU A 95 17.27 -11.55 -8.73
C LEU A 95 16.22 -12.47 -8.11
N CYS A 96 14.93 -12.29 -8.41
CA CYS A 96 13.86 -13.16 -7.93
C CYS A 96 14.02 -14.61 -8.43
N ARG A 97 14.56 -14.84 -9.64
CA ARG A 97 14.91 -16.20 -10.10
C ARG A 97 16.04 -16.80 -9.26
N LYS A 98 17.09 -16.03 -8.98
CA LYS A 98 18.21 -16.46 -8.13
C LYS A 98 17.74 -16.78 -6.71
N ILE A 99 16.91 -15.94 -6.10
CA ILE A 99 16.35 -16.18 -4.76
C ILE A 99 15.51 -17.47 -4.74
N ARG A 100 14.67 -17.71 -5.75
CA ARG A 100 13.86 -18.94 -5.79
C ARG A 100 14.72 -20.20 -5.83
N ALA A 101 15.81 -20.18 -6.61
CA ALA A 101 16.76 -21.29 -6.70
C ALA A 101 17.48 -21.60 -5.37
N VAL A 102 17.58 -20.62 -4.45
CA VAL A 102 18.16 -20.86 -3.10
C VAL A 102 17.40 -21.95 -2.35
N SER A 103 16.09 -22.08 -2.57
CA SER A 103 15.29 -23.11 -1.88
C SER A 103 15.77 -24.52 -2.24
N GLU A 104 16.07 -24.74 -3.53
CA GLU A 104 16.57 -26.01 -4.07
C GLU A 104 18.02 -26.24 -3.62
N ASP A 105 18.89 -25.22 -3.70
CA ASP A 105 20.29 -25.28 -3.26
C ASP A 105 20.44 -25.69 -1.79
N LEU A 106 19.51 -25.27 -0.94
CA LEU A 106 19.55 -25.52 0.50
C LEU A 106 18.69 -26.72 0.92
N GLY A 107 17.89 -27.31 0.03
CA GLY A 107 16.95 -28.38 0.37
C GLY A 107 15.86 -27.93 1.36
N ILE A 108 15.40 -26.68 1.25
CA ILE A 108 14.40 -26.06 2.15
C ILE A 108 13.04 -25.94 1.47
N ALA A 109 12.01 -25.55 2.23
CA ALA A 109 10.70 -25.28 1.68
C ALA A 109 10.74 -24.13 0.66
N LYS A 110 9.80 -24.15 -0.29
CA LYS A 110 9.66 -23.10 -1.30
C LYS A 110 9.42 -21.75 -0.62
N LEU A 111 10.24 -20.76 -0.97
CA LEU A 111 10.08 -19.39 -0.50
C LEU A 111 8.79 -18.75 -1.02
N PRO A 112 8.11 -17.91 -0.22
CA PRO A 112 6.97 -17.14 -0.69
C PRO A 112 7.39 -16.15 -1.78
N ASN A 113 6.45 -15.72 -2.63
CA ASN A 113 6.74 -14.73 -3.68
C ASN A 113 7.22 -13.39 -3.10
N SER A 114 6.83 -13.13 -1.86
CA SER A 114 6.99 -11.89 -1.11
C SER A 114 8.40 -11.67 -0.54
N VAL A 115 9.30 -12.66 -0.66
CA VAL A 115 10.66 -12.60 -0.09
C VAL A 115 11.48 -11.44 -0.65
N TYR A 116 11.35 -11.14 -1.94
CA TYR A 116 12.12 -10.05 -2.54
C TYR A 116 11.73 -8.70 -1.94
N GLU A 117 10.45 -8.45 -1.75
CA GLU A 117 9.95 -7.21 -1.19
C GLU A 117 10.26 -7.08 0.30
N ALA A 118 10.21 -8.19 1.06
CA ALA A 118 10.66 -8.20 2.45
C ALA A 118 12.13 -7.77 2.55
N TRP A 119 12.98 -8.26 1.64
CA TRP A 119 14.38 -7.84 1.54
C TRP A 119 14.53 -6.39 1.07
N GLN A 120 13.85 -6.00 0.00
CA GLN A 120 13.95 -4.66 -0.58
C GLN A 120 13.51 -3.57 0.41
N LEU A 121 12.37 -3.76 1.09
CA LEU A 121 11.84 -2.80 2.06
C LEU A 121 12.72 -2.72 3.31
N THR A 122 13.28 -3.84 3.76
CA THR A 122 14.25 -3.84 4.88
C THR A 122 15.56 -3.16 4.48
N SER A 123 16.04 -3.42 3.27
CA SER A 123 17.25 -2.81 2.69
C SER A 123 17.15 -1.27 2.68
N GLN A 124 16.00 -0.73 2.27
CA GLN A 124 15.75 0.72 2.22
C GLN A 124 15.82 1.41 3.60
N LEU A 125 15.63 0.68 4.71
CA LEU A 125 15.73 1.27 6.05
C LEU A 125 17.16 1.66 6.45
N THR A 126 18.17 1.13 5.76
CA THR A 126 19.59 1.23 6.20
C THR A 126 20.48 1.98 5.24
N VAL A 127 20.04 2.24 4.00
CA VAL A 127 20.85 2.95 3.02
C VAL A 127 19.99 3.93 2.23
N THR A 128 20.36 5.21 2.28
CA THR A 128 19.53 6.34 1.80
C THR A 128 19.82 6.78 0.36
N LYS A 129 20.89 6.29 -0.30
CA LYS A 129 21.34 6.81 -1.61
C LYS A 129 21.67 5.72 -2.65
N HIS A 130 20.70 4.84 -2.97
CA HIS A 130 20.84 3.88 -4.07
C HIS A 130 19.54 3.74 -4.86
N ASP A 131 19.57 2.91 -5.91
CA ASP A 131 18.42 2.60 -6.76
C ASP A 131 17.17 2.25 -5.92
N PRO A 132 15.97 2.73 -6.31
CA PRO A 132 14.76 2.57 -5.53
C PRO A 132 14.31 1.12 -5.34
N LEU A 133 14.69 0.18 -6.21
CA LEU A 133 14.25 -1.23 -6.10
C LEU A 133 15.36 -2.26 -6.01
N ILE A 134 16.57 -1.97 -6.50
CA ILE A 134 17.68 -2.94 -6.51
C ILE A 134 18.48 -2.79 -5.20
N PRO A 135 18.44 -3.79 -4.28
CA PRO A 135 19.13 -3.70 -2.99
C PRO A 135 20.64 -3.54 -3.15
N HIS A 136 21.24 -2.68 -2.31
CA HIS A 136 22.67 -2.42 -2.30
C HIS A 136 23.46 -3.51 -1.56
N ALA A 137 24.73 -3.74 -1.90
CA ALA A 137 25.54 -4.76 -1.20
C ALA A 137 25.69 -4.52 0.31
N GLY A 138 25.72 -3.24 0.71
CA GLY A 138 25.87 -2.83 2.11
C GLY A 138 24.55 -2.70 2.87
N SER A 139 23.41 -3.02 2.26
CA SER A 139 22.12 -2.90 2.92
C SER A 139 21.77 -4.11 3.79
N ASP A 140 20.83 -3.89 4.70
CA ASP A 140 20.30 -4.92 5.58
C ASP A 140 19.57 -6.02 4.78
N TYR A 141 20.13 -7.23 4.84
CA TYR A 141 19.56 -8.43 4.22
C TYR A 141 18.73 -9.27 5.19
N SER A 142 18.43 -8.79 6.40
CA SER A 142 17.72 -9.61 7.38
C SER A 142 16.34 -10.05 6.89
N GLY A 143 15.65 -9.22 6.09
CA GLY A 143 14.36 -9.60 5.51
C GLY A 143 14.47 -10.88 4.67
N LEU A 144 15.57 -11.04 3.92
CA LEU A 144 15.86 -12.28 3.19
C LEU A 144 16.28 -13.42 4.15
N LEU A 145 17.10 -13.10 5.16
CA LEU A 145 17.59 -14.06 6.15
C LEU A 145 16.43 -14.71 6.93
N ASP A 146 15.49 -13.90 7.40
CA ASP A 146 14.36 -14.31 8.21
C ASP A 146 13.47 -15.25 7.41
N GLU A 147 13.17 -14.93 6.14
CA GLU A 147 12.36 -15.77 5.27
C GLU A 147 13.05 -17.10 4.91
N LEU A 148 14.37 -17.09 4.67
CA LEU A 148 15.14 -18.33 4.49
C LEU A 148 15.11 -19.22 5.74
N CYS A 149 15.27 -18.63 6.93
CA CYS A 149 15.21 -19.37 8.18
C CYS A 149 13.80 -19.94 8.43
N LYS A 150 12.75 -19.16 8.19
CA LYS A 150 11.35 -19.63 8.27
C LYS A 150 11.06 -20.79 7.32
N ALA A 151 11.69 -20.81 6.15
CA ALA A 151 11.59 -21.90 5.18
C ALA A 151 12.39 -23.15 5.57
N GLY A 152 13.19 -23.11 6.65
CA GLY A 152 13.92 -24.27 7.19
C GLY A 152 15.43 -24.21 7.05
N ALA A 153 16.01 -23.11 6.54
CA ALA A 153 17.46 -22.98 6.44
C ALA A 153 18.11 -22.81 7.82
N THR A 154 19.28 -23.42 8.02
CA THR A 154 20.11 -23.08 9.19
C THR A 154 20.59 -21.64 9.07
N LYS A 155 20.74 -20.93 10.21
CA LYS A 155 21.19 -19.53 10.23
C LYS A 155 22.52 -19.34 9.48
N SER A 156 23.44 -20.28 9.59
CA SER A 156 24.74 -20.21 8.91
C SER A 156 24.62 -20.37 7.40
N ALA A 157 23.83 -21.34 6.92
CA ALA A 157 23.58 -21.54 5.49
C ALA A 157 22.81 -20.37 4.87
N ALA A 158 21.75 -19.90 5.53
CA ALA A 158 20.97 -18.75 5.12
C ALA A 158 21.85 -17.49 5.03
N THR A 159 22.71 -17.24 6.04
CA THR A 159 23.65 -16.10 6.03
C THR A 159 24.62 -16.16 4.84
N ARG A 160 25.16 -17.34 4.50
CA ARG A 160 26.03 -17.49 3.32
C ARG A 160 25.27 -17.14 2.05
N LYS A 161 24.06 -17.67 1.87
CA LYS A 161 23.23 -17.41 0.68
C LYS A 161 22.77 -15.96 0.58
N CYS A 162 22.41 -15.31 1.69
CA CYS A 162 22.12 -13.87 1.69
C CYS A 162 23.32 -13.07 1.17
N LYS A 163 24.55 -13.35 1.64
CA LYS A 163 25.76 -12.67 1.17
C LYS A 163 26.01 -12.91 -0.32
N GLU A 164 25.77 -14.11 -0.82
CA GLU A 164 25.88 -14.42 -2.26
C GLU A 164 24.86 -13.61 -3.08
N ILE A 165 23.59 -13.63 -2.71
CA ILE A 165 22.51 -12.90 -3.39
C ILE A 165 22.75 -11.39 -3.36
N THR A 166 23.17 -10.84 -2.22
CA THR A 166 23.48 -9.43 -2.05
C THR A 166 24.67 -8.98 -2.93
N ARG A 167 25.71 -9.83 -3.09
CA ARG A 167 26.82 -9.58 -4.03
C ARG A 167 26.35 -9.62 -5.48
N GLU A 168 25.47 -10.55 -5.82
CA GLU A 168 24.88 -10.63 -7.17
C GLU A 168 24.00 -9.43 -7.47
N SER A 169 23.23 -8.92 -6.50
CA SER A 169 22.47 -7.67 -6.62
C SER A 169 23.37 -6.50 -6.95
N GLU A 170 24.48 -6.34 -6.23
CA GLU A 170 25.45 -5.28 -6.52
C GLU A 170 26.10 -5.42 -7.89
N ARG A 171 26.43 -6.64 -8.32
CA ARG A 171 26.92 -6.90 -9.68
C ARG A 171 25.90 -6.49 -10.74
N MET A 172 24.62 -6.83 -10.54
CA MET A 172 23.56 -6.48 -11.47
C MET A 172 23.24 -4.98 -11.45
N ARG A 173 23.30 -4.35 -10.27
CA ARG A 173 23.16 -2.90 -10.08
C ARG A 173 24.24 -2.14 -10.82
N ARG A 174 25.51 -2.55 -10.71
CA ARG A 174 26.61 -1.91 -11.46
C ARG A 174 26.40 -1.97 -12.97
N LYS A 175 25.88 -3.09 -13.49
CA LYS A 175 25.53 -3.21 -14.91
C LYS A 175 24.38 -2.29 -15.30
N PHE A 176 23.38 -2.15 -14.42
CA PHE A 176 22.28 -1.20 -14.60
C PHE A 176 22.79 0.25 -14.62
N ASP A 177 23.66 0.63 -13.67
CA ASP A 177 24.23 1.98 -13.56
C ASP A 177 25.13 2.35 -14.75
N GLN A 178 25.81 1.37 -15.36
CA GLN A 178 26.66 1.55 -16.54
C GLN A 178 25.87 1.66 -17.84
N HIS A 179 24.58 1.34 -17.83
CA HIS A 179 23.77 1.36 -19.04
C HIS A 179 23.43 2.80 -19.44
N ASP A 180 23.70 3.14 -20.70
CA ASP A 180 23.30 4.43 -21.24
C ASP A 180 21.80 4.44 -21.57
N PHE A 181 21.04 5.18 -20.78
CA PHE A 181 19.60 5.36 -20.99
C PHE A 181 19.27 6.58 -21.87
N VAL A 182 20.28 7.24 -22.46
CA VAL A 182 20.08 8.31 -23.45
C VAL A 182 19.19 7.80 -24.59
N ALA A 183 18.22 8.64 -24.97
CA ALA A 183 17.07 8.30 -25.79
C ALA A 183 17.43 7.85 -27.23
N GLY A 184 17.93 6.62 -27.38
CA GLY A 184 18.09 5.95 -28.67
C GLY A 184 16.72 5.70 -29.32
N LYS A 185 16.45 6.42 -30.43
CA LYS A 185 15.16 6.52 -31.17
C LYS A 185 13.96 6.82 -30.25
N LYS A 186 13.28 7.96 -30.48
CA LYS A 186 12.08 8.46 -29.78
C LYS A 186 10.90 7.46 -29.79
N LYS A 187 11.00 6.34 -29.07
CA LYS A 187 9.86 5.47 -28.77
C LYS A 187 8.98 6.21 -27.77
N LYS A 188 7.69 6.21 -28.04
CA LYS A 188 6.66 6.81 -27.17
C LYS A 188 5.86 5.69 -26.55
N VAL A 189 5.33 5.93 -25.35
CA VAL A 189 4.32 5.05 -24.78
C VAL A 189 3.07 5.12 -25.65
N GLN A 190 2.53 3.97 -26.01
CA GLN A 190 1.26 3.85 -26.73
C GLN A 190 0.17 3.43 -25.74
N VAL A 191 -0.93 4.16 -25.71
CA VAL A 191 -2.09 3.84 -24.88
C VAL A 191 -3.18 3.26 -25.78
N THR A 192 -3.63 2.04 -25.48
CA THR A 192 -4.77 1.42 -26.14
C THR A 192 -5.85 1.11 -25.11
N VAL A 193 -7.10 1.43 -25.44
CA VAL A 193 -8.27 1.04 -24.65
C VAL A 193 -8.72 -0.33 -25.13
N ILE A 194 -8.77 -1.28 -24.21
CA ILE A 194 -9.19 -2.67 -24.46
C ILE A 194 -10.56 -2.88 -23.81
N GLU A 195 -11.33 -3.87 -24.29
CA GLU A 195 -12.62 -4.27 -23.74
C GLU A 195 -12.60 -4.39 -22.20
N HIS A 196 -13.73 -4.06 -21.56
CA HIS A 196 -13.93 -4.02 -20.09
C HIS A 196 -13.20 -2.88 -19.36
N ASP A 197 -13.13 -1.68 -19.96
CA ASP A 197 -12.60 -0.47 -19.32
C ASP A 197 -11.15 -0.60 -18.81
N MET A 198 -10.29 -1.30 -19.56
CA MET A 198 -8.86 -1.43 -19.24
C MET A 198 -8.01 -0.68 -20.25
N HIS A 199 -7.07 0.12 -19.77
CA HIS A 199 -6.04 0.77 -20.57
C HIS A 199 -4.76 -0.07 -20.54
N HIS A 200 -4.18 -0.29 -21.72
CA HIS A 200 -2.86 -0.90 -21.90
C HIS A 200 -1.87 0.18 -22.30
N LEU A 201 -0.80 0.35 -21.52
CA LEU A 201 0.30 1.26 -21.84
C LEU A 201 1.50 0.42 -22.30
N THR A 202 1.93 0.63 -23.54
CA THR A 202 2.98 -0.18 -24.17
C THR A 202 4.19 0.66 -24.53
N TYR A 203 5.38 0.20 -24.15
CA TYR A 203 6.67 0.76 -24.56
C TYR A 203 7.60 -0.36 -25.03
N GLY A 204 7.98 -0.33 -26.30
CA GLY A 204 8.72 -1.44 -26.90
C GLY A 204 7.87 -2.71 -26.93
N ASN A 205 8.31 -3.74 -26.22
CA ASN A 205 7.60 -5.03 -26.08
C ASN A 205 6.99 -5.24 -24.69
N VAL A 206 7.00 -4.22 -23.83
CA VAL A 206 6.47 -4.29 -22.47
C VAL A 206 5.16 -3.53 -22.40
N THR A 207 4.14 -4.18 -21.85
CA THR A 207 2.81 -3.61 -21.63
C THR A 207 2.44 -3.70 -20.16
N VAL A 208 1.98 -2.58 -19.59
CA VAL A 208 1.37 -2.51 -18.27
C VAL A 208 -0.11 -2.16 -18.39
N LYS A 209 -0.90 -2.52 -17.38
CA LYS A 209 -2.37 -2.41 -17.41
C LYS A 209 -2.87 -1.54 -16.27
N VAL A 210 -3.95 -0.83 -16.52
CA VAL A 210 -4.65 -0.01 -15.53
C VAL A 210 -6.13 0.13 -15.90
N SER A 211 -7.03 0.09 -14.92
CA SER A 211 -8.46 0.31 -15.15
C SER A 211 -8.73 1.77 -15.52
N ALA A 212 -9.82 2.01 -16.24
CA ALA A 212 -10.23 3.35 -16.66
C ALA A 212 -10.40 4.29 -15.47
N ALA A 213 -10.94 3.79 -14.35
CA ALA A 213 -11.08 4.56 -13.12
C ALA A 213 -9.72 5.00 -12.55
N HIS A 214 -8.74 4.10 -12.49
CA HIS A 214 -7.40 4.45 -12.01
C HIS A 214 -6.62 5.32 -13.01
N PHE A 215 -6.82 5.11 -14.31
CA PHE A 215 -6.25 5.97 -15.35
C PHE A 215 -6.76 7.41 -15.20
N ALA A 216 -8.08 7.59 -15.02
CA ALA A 216 -8.69 8.90 -14.80
C ALA A 216 -8.19 9.56 -13.50
N LYS A 217 -8.13 8.80 -12.39
CA LYS A 217 -7.54 9.25 -11.12
C LYS A 217 -6.12 9.78 -11.33
N LEU A 218 -5.23 8.96 -11.91
CA LEU A 218 -3.81 9.29 -12.05
C LEU A 218 -3.60 10.45 -13.02
N ARG A 219 -4.44 10.58 -14.06
CA ARG A 219 -4.41 11.74 -14.96
C ARG A 219 -4.76 13.03 -14.23
N GLU A 220 -5.81 13.01 -13.41
CA GLU A 220 -6.23 14.17 -12.62
C GLU A 220 -5.16 14.55 -11.58
N MET A 221 -4.57 13.57 -10.87
CA MET A 221 -3.48 13.82 -9.93
C MET A 221 -2.26 14.47 -10.62
N TYR A 222 -1.93 13.99 -11.83
CA TYR A 222 -0.84 14.56 -12.62
C TYR A 222 -1.15 15.99 -13.07
N ALA A 223 -2.38 16.26 -13.53
CA ALA A 223 -2.83 17.58 -13.97
C ALA A 223 -2.75 18.62 -12.84
N ARG A 224 -3.26 18.28 -11.64
CA ARG A 224 -3.20 19.17 -10.46
C ARG A 224 -1.77 19.57 -10.09
N ARG A 225 -0.82 18.63 -10.21
CA ARG A 225 0.60 18.91 -9.97
C ARG A 225 1.17 19.88 -11.01
N LEU A 226 0.73 19.80 -12.27
CA LEU A 226 1.10 20.79 -13.28
C LEU A 226 0.49 22.17 -12.99
N GLU A 227 -0.76 22.20 -12.52
CA GLU A 227 -1.49 23.45 -12.25
C GLU A 227 -0.92 24.25 -11.08
N GLN A 228 -0.27 23.58 -10.12
CA GLN A 228 0.49 24.23 -9.05
C GLN A 228 1.66 25.11 -9.57
N GLY A 229 1.92 25.14 -10.88
CA GLY A 229 2.83 26.08 -11.55
C GLY A 229 2.21 26.98 -12.64
N VAL A 230 1.04 26.67 -13.21
CA VAL A 230 0.34 27.48 -14.25
C VAL A 230 -1.16 27.13 -14.28
N SER A 231 -2.06 28.12 -14.27
CA SER A 231 -3.50 27.90 -14.50
C SER A 231 -3.75 27.34 -15.92
N ARG A 232 -3.96 26.02 -16.04
CA ARG A 232 -4.25 25.35 -17.30
C ARG A 232 -5.43 24.41 -17.15
N SER A 233 -6.56 24.76 -17.75
CA SER A 233 -7.77 23.93 -17.79
C SER A 233 -7.64 22.65 -18.63
N THR A 234 -6.55 22.48 -19.39
CA THR A 234 -6.39 21.37 -20.36
C THR A 234 -4.92 21.00 -20.58
N MET A 235 -4.62 19.69 -20.53
CA MET A 235 -3.27 19.16 -20.81
C MET A 235 -2.88 19.34 -22.28
N THR A 236 -1.70 19.89 -22.56
CA THR A 236 -1.19 19.97 -23.93
C THR A 236 -0.82 18.58 -24.47
N PRO A 237 -0.67 18.40 -25.80
CA PRO A 237 -0.17 17.13 -26.34
C PRO A 237 1.21 16.72 -25.81
N ASN A 238 2.01 17.66 -25.32
CA ASN A 238 3.27 17.36 -24.67
C ASN A 238 3.08 16.87 -23.23
N ASP A 239 2.23 17.54 -22.47
CA ASP A 239 1.88 17.15 -21.10
C ASP A 239 1.26 15.75 -21.08
N GLN A 240 0.39 15.45 -22.06
CA GLN A 240 -0.20 14.12 -22.24
C GLN A 240 0.87 13.03 -22.43
N ARG A 241 1.88 13.27 -23.28
CA ARG A 241 2.99 12.31 -23.50
C ARG A 241 3.86 12.12 -22.26
N GLN A 242 4.08 13.19 -21.51
CA GLN A 242 4.84 13.13 -20.25
C GLN A 242 4.06 12.35 -19.18
N PHE A 243 2.76 12.58 -19.07
CA PHE A 243 1.87 11.79 -18.23
C PHE A 243 1.88 10.31 -18.59
N GLU A 244 1.74 9.96 -19.86
CA GLU A 244 1.76 8.54 -20.31
C GLU A 244 3.10 7.86 -19.99
N SER A 245 4.20 8.60 -20.13
CA SER A 245 5.54 8.11 -19.77
C SER A 245 5.69 7.93 -18.25
N ALA A 246 5.26 8.92 -17.46
CA ALA A 246 5.29 8.85 -15.99
C ALA A 246 4.38 7.72 -15.47
N LEU A 247 3.19 7.56 -16.05
CA LEU A 247 2.23 6.52 -15.70
C LEU A 247 2.77 5.12 -16.05
N PHE A 248 3.39 4.96 -17.23
CA PHE A 248 4.06 3.70 -17.56
C PHE A 248 5.15 3.36 -16.54
N CYS A 249 5.99 4.33 -16.18
CA CYS A 249 7.06 4.12 -15.20
C CYS A 249 6.51 3.75 -13.82
N LEU A 250 5.51 4.48 -13.33
CA LEU A 250 4.81 4.19 -12.08
C LEU A 250 4.25 2.76 -12.07
N LEU A 251 3.47 2.39 -13.10
CA LEU A 251 2.84 1.08 -13.15
C LEU A 251 3.89 -0.05 -13.22
N LEU A 252 4.95 0.14 -14.01
CA LEU A 252 6.01 -0.87 -14.14
C LEU A 252 6.86 -0.98 -12.85
N ARG A 253 7.07 0.14 -12.15
CA ARG A 253 7.73 0.19 -10.85
C ARG A 253 7.00 -0.68 -9.84
N TYR A 254 5.69 -0.46 -9.68
CA TYR A 254 4.87 -1.24 -8.74
C TYR A 254 4.60 -2.67 -9.23
N ASP A 255 4.55 -2.95 -10.55
CA ASP A 255 4.44 -4.31 -11.10
C ASP A 255 5.72 -5.14 -10.92
N SER A 256 6.87 -4.48 -10.82
CA SER A 256 8.14 -5.15 -10.51
C SER A 256 8.19 -5.72 -9.09
N LEU A 257 7.26 -5.29 -8.23
CA LEU A 257 6.95 -5.88 -6.95
C LEU A 257 5.72 -6.78 -7.11
N ASP A 258 5.70 -7.96 -6.51
CA ASP A 258 4.48 -8.79 -6.52
C ASP A 258 3.38 -8.14 -5.66
N GLY A 259 3.72 -7.18 -4.78
CA GLY A 259 3.01 -5.92 -4.52
C GLY A 259 1.59 -5.96 -3.91
N GLY A 260 0.95 -7.12 -3.80
CA GLY A 260 -0.43 -7.24 -3.29
C GLY A 260 -0.55 -7.77 -1.85
N GLY A 261 0.55 -8.24 -1.26
CA GLY A 261 0.54 -9.00 0.00
C GLY A 261 0.83 -8.20 1.27
N PHE A 262 1.69 -7.18 1.19
CA PHE A 262 2.26 -6.52 2.37
C PHE A 262 1.46 -5.35 2.93
N GLN A 263 0.52 -4.81 2.17
CA GLN A 263 -0.27 -3.67 2.60
C GLN A 263 -1.62 -3.70 1.88
N ALA A 264 -2.67 -3.26 2.55
CA ALA A 264 -4.00 -3.09 1.97
C ALA A 264 -4.59 -1.77 2.50
N ALA A 265 -5.10 -0.92 1.62
CA ALA A 265 -5.63 0.38 2.02
C ALA A 265 -6.93 0.23 2.83
N LEU A 266 -7.21 1.17 3.73
CA LEU A 266 -8.51 1.22 4.40
C LEU A 266 -9.63 1.41 3.37
N ASN A 267 -10.88 1.11 3.77
CA ASN A 267 -12.02 1.48 2.95
C ASN A 267 -12.39 2.97 3.15
N GLU A 268 -13.23 3.54 2.28
CA GLU A 268 -13.58 4.96 2.38
C GLU A 268 -14.32 5.29 3.66
N GLU A 269 -15.17 4.41 4.19
CA GLU A 269 -15.89 4.69 5.43
C GLU A 269 -14.92 4.88 6.59
N CYS A 270 -13.83 4.09 6.64
CA CYS A 270 -12.78 4.30 7.63
C CYS A 270 -12.14 5.68 7.43
N PHE A 271 -11.71 6.00 6.21
CA PHE A 271 -11.11 7.31 5.92
C PHE A 271 -12.05 8.47 6.21
N ASP A 272 -13.35 8.34 5.95
CA ASP A 272 -14.36 9.35 6.22
C ASP A 272 -14.54 9.58 7.73
N VAL A 273 -14.48 8.50 8.53
CA VAL A 273 -14.43 8.61 9.99
C VAL A 273 -13.14 9.31 10.43
N LEU A 274 -11.97 8.92 9.90
CA LEU A 274 -10.69 9.55 10.27
C LEU A 274 -10.67 11.04 9.92
N LEU A 275 -11.18 11.42 8.74
CA LEU A 275 -11.28 12.80 8.30
C LEU A 275 -12.25 13.59 9.19
N LYS A 276 -13.48 13.08 9.38
CA LYS A 276 -14.52 13.80 10.13
C LYS A 276 -14.20 13.95 11.61
N ASP A 277 -13.68 12.91 12.25
CA ASP A 277 -13.52 12.87 13.70
C ASP A 277 -12.14 13.35 14.19
N PHE A 278 -11.13 13.34 13.31
CA PHE A 278 -9.73 13.66 13.65
C PHE A 278 -9.04 14.60 12.66
N ASP A 279 -9.71 15.09 11.61
CA ASP A 279 -9.12 15.94 10.57
C ASP A 279 -7.90 15.27 9.89
N CYS A 280 -7.95 13.93 9.75
CA CYS A 280 -6.90 13.16 9.11
C CYS A 280 -6.94 13.38 7.59
N LYS A 281 -5.85 13.93 7.03
CA LYS A 281 -5.79 14.41 5.63
C LYS A 281 -4.60 13.90 4.83
N MET A 282 -3.84 12.96 5.41
CA MET A 282 -2.65 12.43 4.79
C MET A 282 -2.32 11.03 5.28
N GLU A 283 -1.85 10.20 4.36
CA GLU A 283 -1.36 8.84 4.62
C GLU A 283 0.17 8.86 4.73
N CYS A 284 0.72 8.30 5.81
CA CYS A 284 2.15 8.09 6.00
C CYS A 284 2.70 6.97 5.09
N PHE A 285 1.87 6.03 4.65
CA PHE A 285 2.32 4.93 3.79
C PHE A 285 1.26 4.67 2.73
N ALA A 286 1.47 5.18 1.52
CA ALA A 286 0.59 4.93 0.40
C ALA A 286 1.38 4.87 -0.92
N SER A 287 0.64 4.84 -2.01
CA SER A 287 1.09 4.94 -3.38
C SER A 287 0.07 5.75 -4.17
N PRO A 288 0.43 6.29 -5.34
CA PRO A 288 -0.57 6.90 -6.23
C PRO A 288 -1.73 5.94 -6.58
N LEU A 289 -1.47 4.62 -6.54
CA LEU A 289 -2.43 3.58 -6.87
C LEU A 289 -3.49 3.38 -5.78
N ASN A 290 -3.17 3.60 -4.50
CA ASN A 290 -4.05 3.27 -3.37
C ASN A 290 -4.39 4.44 -2.45
N CYS A 291 -3.81 5.62 -2.64
CA CYS A 291 -4.04 6.77 -1.75
C CYS A 291 -5.51 7.24 -1.74
N ARG A 292 -5.96 7.66 -0.55
CA ARG A 292 -7.18 8.44 -0.31
C ARG A 292 -6.95 9.91 -0.62
N TYR A 293 -5.85 10.50 -0.16
CA TYR A 293 -5.66 11.96 -0.23
C TYR A 293 -4.76 12.40 -1.38
N SER A 294 -4.80 13.69 -1.71
CA SER A 294 -3.95 14.29 -2.78
C SER A 294 -2.48 14.46 -2.37
N ARG A 295 -2.19 14.32 -1.07
CA ARG A 295 -0.83 14.28 -0.51
C ARG A 295 -0.69 13.04 0.36
N PHE A 296 0.43 12.35 0.18
CA PHE A 296 0.75 11.14 0.91
C PHE A 296 2.26 10.89 0.85
N CYS A 297 2.78 10.15 1.81
CA CYS A 297 4.12 9.59 1.72
C CYS A 297 4.10 8.28 0.92
N SER A 298 5.15 8.01 0.16
CA SER A 298 5.30 6.76 -0.60
C SER A 298 6.76 6.31 -0.70
N ALA A 299 6.97 5.06 -1.12
CA ALA A 299 8.30 4.46 -1.18
C ALA A 299 9.18 4.99 -2.34
N PHE A 300 8.57 5.49 -3.41
CA PHE A 300 9.26 5.79 -4.68
C PHE A 300 9.05 7.23 -5.10
N PHE A 301 9.73 8.15 -4.44
CA PHE A 301 9.59 9.59 -4.72
C PHE A 301 9.80 9.93 -6.20
N ASP A 302 10.79 9.31 -6.84
CA ASP A 302 11.18 9.53 -8.23
C ASP A 302 10.08 9.24 -9.26
N THR A 303 9.21 8.26 -8.99
CA THR A 303 8.03 7.98 -9.84
C THR A 303 6.75 8.63 -9.31
N ASP A 304 6.61 8.72 -7.99
CA ASP A 304 5.32 9.00 -7.36
C ASP A 304 5.09 10.49 -7.13
N PHE A 305 6.15 11.31 -7.12
CA PHE A 305 6.05 12.77 -6.98
C PHE A 305 5.15 13.39 -8.05
N ALA A 306 5.23 12.88 -9.28
CA ALA A 306 4.39 13.31 -10.40
C ALA A 306 2.87 13.15 -10.13
N PHE A 307 2.51 12.37 -9.11
CA PHE A 307 1.15 12.05 -8.71
C PHE A 307 0.88 12.41 -7.23
N GLY A 308 1.63 13.36 -6.64
CA GLY A 308 1.30 13.93 -5.32
C GLY A 308 2.00 13.30 -4.12
N SER A 309 2.96 12.39 -4.33
CA SER A 309 3.81 11.90 -3.23
C SER A 309 4.72 13.01 -2.69
N VAL A 310 4.90 13.04 -1.37
CA VAL A 310 5.90 13.89 -0.70
C VAL A 310 7.19 13.14 -0.36
N GLY A 311 7.33 11.89 -0.84
CA GLY A 311 8.47 11.03 -0.56
C GLY A 311 8.26 10.10 0.63
N SER A 312 9.35 9.53 1.14
CA SER A 312 9.31 8.55 2.22
C SER A 312 8.81 9.17 3.52
N PHE A 313 8.01 8.42 4.28
CA PHE A 313 7.61 8.82 5.63
C PHE A 313 8.81 9.12 6.52
N PHE A 314 9.90 8.37 6.36
CA PHE A 314 11.09 8.52 7.20
C PHE A 314 11.90 9.80 6.91
N ASP A 315 11.56 10.50 5.82
CA ASP A 315 12.13 11.80 5.44
C ASP A 315 11.12 12.95 5.63
N PHE A 316 9.89 12.63 6.08
CA PHE A 316 8.81 13.58 6.28
C PHE A 316 8.66 13.92 7.77
N SER A 317 8.90 15.18 8.14
CA SER A 317 8.97 15.63 9.54
C SER A 317 7.88 16.65 9.92
N PRO A 318 6.60 16.24 10.00
CA PRO A 318 5.51 17.14 10.36
C PRO A 318 5.63 17.59 11.82
N ARG A 319 5.32 18.87 12.07
CA ARG A 319 5.29 19.46 13.43
C ARG A 319 3.88 19.58 14.01
N SER A 320 2.86 19.36 13.18
CA SER A 320 1.45 19.29 13.53
C SER A 320 0.67 18.52 12.47
N GLY A 321 -0.58 18.16 12.76
CA GLY A 321 -1.50 17.47 11.85
C GLY A 321 -2.01 16.14 12.39
N CYS A 322 -2.91 15.51 11.64
CA CYS A 322 -3.37 14.15 11.91
C CYS A 322 -3.10 13.28 10.68
N PHE A 323 -2.44 12.15 10.91
CA PHE A 323 -1.94 11.28 9.86
C PHE A 323 -2.41 9.84 10.07
N GLU A 324 -2.82 9.19 9.00
CA GLU A 324 -3.07 7.75 8.95
C GLU A 324 -1.74 7.04 8.69
N ALA A 325 -1.46 5.97 9.41
CA ALA A 325 -0.26 5.17 9.19
C ALA A 325 -0.57 3.69 9.15
N ASN A 326 -0.60 3.15 7.94
CA ASN A 326 -0.75 1.73 7.65
C ASN A 326 0.50 1.23 6.91
N PRO A 327 1.62 0.97 7.60
CA PRO A 327 2.88 0.61 6.97
C PRO A 327 2.80 -0.76 6.29
N PRO A 328 3.71 -1.08 5.35
CA PRO A 328 3.95 -2.46 4.94
C PRO A 328 4.14 -3.36 6.17
N PHE A 329 3.49 -4.52 6.19
CA PHE A 329 3.46 -5.47 7.30
C PHE A 329 4.78 -6.24 7.43
N ILE A 330 5.85 -5.50 7.72
CA ILE A 330 7.20 -6.00 7.95
C ILE A 330 7.59 -5.53 9.36
N PRO A 331 7.89 -6.43 10.30
CA PRO A 331 8.15 -6.08 11.70
C PRO A 331 9.19 -4.96 11.88
N LYS A 332 10.25 -4.96 11.06
CA LYS A 332 11.28 -3.91 11.08
C LYS A 332 10.78 -2.55 10.63
N VAL A 333 9.92 -2.50 9.60
CA VAL A 333 9.31 -1.24 9.13
C VAL A 333 8.38 -0.69 10.20
N ILE A 334 7.54 -1.53 10.80
CA ILE A 334 6.63 -1.15 11.89
C ILE A 334 7.41 -0.61 13.10
N LYS A 335 8.49 -1.30 13.50
CA LYS A 335 9.37 -0.84 14.59
C LYS A 335 9.99 0.52 14.28
N ARG A 336 10.58 0.68 13.10
CA ARG A 336 11.21 1.94 12.67
C ARG A 336 10.19 3.09 12.60
N MET A 337 8.96 2.81 12.14
CA MET A 337 7.85 3.76 12.12
C MET A 337 7.50 4.22 13.54
N ALA A 338 7.32 3.30 14.49
CA ALA A 338 7.00 3.65 15.88
C ALA A 338 8.11 4.50 16.54
N GLU A 339 9.37 4.19 16.29
CA GLU A 339 10.52 4.98 16.75
C GLU A 339 10.53 6.39 16.14
N TYR A 340 10.28 6.49 14.83
CA TYR A 340 10.25 7.77 14.13
C TYR A 340 9.08 8.65 14.60
N MET A 341 7.88 8.08 14.73
CA MET A 341 6.71 8.76 15.28
C MET A 341 6.95 9.24 16.71
N THR A 342 7.65 8.46 17.54
CA THR A 342 8.06 8.87 18.89
C THR A 342 8.92 10.13 18.83
N ALA A 343 9.91 10.18 17.93
CA ALA A 343 10.75 11.37 17.74
C ALA A 343 9.93 12.58 17.27
N LEU A 344 9.02 12.39 16.30
CA LEU A 344 8.16 13.45 15.79
C LEU A 344 7.21 14.00 16.86
N LEU A 345 6.56 13.14 17.65
CA LEU A 345 5.65 13.54 18.74
C LEU A 345 6.38 14.29 19.86
N ASN A 346 7.65 13.96 20.12
CA ASN A 346 8.48 14.72 21.05
C ASN A 346 8.87 16.09 20.51
N ALA A 347 9.19 16.18 19.22
CA ALA A 347 9.60 17.43 18.60
C ALA A 347 8.42 18.36 18.26
N ALA A 348 7.21 17.83 18.11
CA ALA A 348 6.03 18.58 17.68
C ALA A 348 5.74 19.79 18.60
N ASP A 349 5.65 20.97 17.99
CA ASP A 349 5.23 22.20 18.65
C ASP A 349 3.73 22.48 18.45
N GLY A 350 3.07 21.79 17.51
CA GLY A 350 1.62 21.81 17.33
C GLY A 350 0.92 20.51 17.76
N PRO A 351 -0.41 20.42 17.60
CA PRO A 351 -1.16 19.18 17.82
C PRO A 351 -0.75 18.16 16.76
N LEU A 352 -0.18 17.03 17.19
CA LEU A 352 0.24 15.95 16.29
C LEU A 352 -0.40 14.62 16.70
N THR A 353 -1.07 13.98 15.74
CA THR A 353 -1.71 12.67 15.88
C THR A 353 -1.21 11.72 14.80
N PHE A 354 -0.90 10.48 15.20
CA PHE A 354 -0.77 9.33 14.30
C PHE A 354 -1.84 8.29 14.65
N ILE A 355 -2.67 7.94 13.68
CA ILE A 355 -3.63 6.84 13.78
C ILE A 355 -3.01 5.66 13.06
N VAL A 356 -2.53 4.68 13.83
CA VAL A 356 -1.68 3.59 13.33
C VAL A 356 -2.50 2.32 13.17
N ILE A 357 -2.47 1.72 11.98
CA ILE A 357 -3.21 0.50 11.63
C ILE A 357 -2.19 -0.59 11.26
N ILE A 358 -2.08 -1.60 12.10
CA ILE A 358 -1.15 -2.72 11.89
C ILE A 358 -1.79 -4.06 12.27
N PRO A 359 -1.28 -5.20 11.75
CA PRO A 359 -1.66 -6.51 12.27
C PRO A 359 -1.38 -6.61 13.77
N ALA A 360 -2.23 -7.34 14.50
CA ALA A 360 -2.11 -7.54 15.93
C ALA A 360 -1.02 -8.56 16.31
N TRP A 361 0.20 -8.39 15.78
CA TRP A 361 1.38 -9.22 16.05
C TRP A 361 2.01 -8.86 17.40
N ARG A 362 1.33 -9.24 18.48
CA ARG A 362 1.61 -8.81 19.87
C ARG A 362 3.01 -9.15 20.36
N GLU A 363 3.65 -10.13 19.74
CA GLU A 363 5.00 -10.60 20.02
C GLU A 363 6.10 -9.69 19.45
N THR A 364 5.79 -8.91 18.41
CA THR A 364 6.77 -8.06 17.71
C THR A 364 7.11 -6.80 18.51
N GLU A 365 8.36 -6.35 18.40
CA GLU A 365 8.85 -5.15 19.11
C GLU A 365 8.09 -3.88 18.69
N GLY A 366 7.76 -3.75 17.40
CA GLY A 366 6.99 -2.62 16.88
C GLY A 366 5.60 -2.54 17.49
N TRP A 367 4.87 -3.67 17.58
CA TRP A 367 3.56 -3.70 18.22
C TRP A 367 3.64 -3.41 19.72
N LYS A 368 4.60 -4.02 20.44
CA LYS A 368 4.81 -3.78 21.88
C LYS A 368 5.13 -2.32 22.17
N GLY A 369 6.00 -1.72 21.35
CA GLY A 369 6.35 -0.30 21.44
C GLY A 369 5.14 0.61 21.21
N LEU A 370 4.31 0.30 20.20
CA LEU A 370 3.04 0.99 19.93
C LEU A 370 2.10 0.94 21.13
N ASN A 371 1.90 -0.25 21.70
CA ASN A 371 0.96 -0.46 22.79
C ASN A 371 1.41 0.20 24.12
N ALA A 372 2.71 0.14 24.45
CA ALA A 372 3.27 0.61 25.71
C ALA A 372 3.69 2.09 25.73
N SER A 373 3.60 2.80 24.60
CA SER A 373 4.02 4.20 24.51
C SER A 373 3.10 5.14 25.31
N ARG A 374 3.71 6.15 25.95
CA ARG A 374 2.98 7.24 26.62
C ARG A 374 2.08 8.05 25.70
N PHE A 375 2.33 8.01 24.40
CA PHE A 375 1.51 8.71 23.41
C PHE A 375 0.24 7.95 23.05
N ASN A 376 0.17 6.65 23.36
CA ASN A 376 -0.99 5.81 23.05
C ASN A 376 -2.19 6.18 23.94
N GLN A 377 -3.19 6.83 23.35
CA GLN A 377 -4.42 7.24 24.05
C GLN A 377 -5.49 6.15 24.03
N ALA A 378 -5.48 5.30 22.99
CA ALA A 378 -6.40 4.19 22.88
C ALA A 378 -5.85 3.12 21.93
N HIS A 379 -6.19 1.87 22.24
CA HIS A 379 -5.99 0.73 21.36
C HIS A 379 -7.34 0.06 21.06
N VAL A 380 -7.60 -0.18 19.79
CA VAL A 380 -8.75 -0.95 19.32
C VAL A 380 -8.25 -2.19 18.60
N SER A 381 -8.74 -3.35 19.05
CA SER A 381 -8.52 -4.63 18.37
C SER A 381 -9.74 -4.96 17.51
N ILE A 382 -9.53 -5.26 16.24
CA ILE A 382 -10.58 -5.62 15.27
C ILE A 382 -10.34 -7.05 14.78
N PRO A 383 -11.24 -8.00 15.04
CA PRO A 383 -11.02 -9.40 14.68
C PRO A 383 -10.98 -9.67 13.16
N GLN A 384 -10.08 -10.56 12.71
CA GLN A 384 -9.78 -10.93 11.31
C GLN A 384 -11.00 -11.13 10.39
N LYS A 385 -12.10 -11.68 10.92
CA LYS A 385 -13.30 -12.02 10.14
C LYS A 385 -14.38 -10.93 10.15
N GLN A 386 -14.19 -9.88 10.94
CA GLN A 386 -15.18 -8.81 11.13
C GLN A 386 -14.85 -7.56 10.32
N HIS A 387 -13.70 -7.53 9.64
CA HIS A 387 -13.25 -6.36 8.90
C HIS A 387 -12.58 -6.68 7.56
N GLY A 388 -12.46 -5.67 6.71
CA GLY A 388 -11.84 -5.78 5.41
C GLY A 388 -11.15 -4.50 4.96
N TYR A 389 -10.45 -4.62 3.84
CA TYR A 389 -9.61 -3.59 3.24
C TYR A 389 -9.89 -3.47 1.75
N CYS A 390 -9.48 -2.36 1.15
CA CYS A 390 -9.30 -2.26 -0.30
C CYS A 390 -8.18 -3.21 -0.73
N GLU A 391 -8.40 -3.93 -1.82
CA GLU A 391 -7.49 -4.98 -2.28
C GLU A 391 -6.22 -4.41 -2.93
N GLY A 392 -5.08 -5.06 -2.68
CA GLY A 392 -3.84 -4.76 -3.39
C GLY A 392 -4.00 -5.06 -4.88
N LYS A 393 -3.31 -4.29 -5.74
CA LYS A 393 -3.49 -4.34 -7.20
C LYS A 393 -4.90 -3.95 -7.68
N GLN A 394 -5.66 -3.15 -6.92
CA GLN A 394 -6.99 -2.62 -7.30
C GLN A 394 -7.02 -1.89 -8.65
N GLN A 395 -5.88 -1.41 -9.13
CA GLN A 395 -5.76 -0.79 -10.45
C GLN A 395 -5.92 -1.78 -11.61
N ILE A 396 -5.86 -3.10 -11.37
CA ILE A 396 -6.06 -4.15 -12.39
C ILE A 396 -7.06 -5.23 -11.99
N ARG A 397 -7.37 -5.38 -10.69
CA ARG A 397 -8.31 -6.41 -10.22
C ARG A 397 -9.76 -5.97 -10.45
N LYS A 398 -10.62 -6.97 -10.64
CA LYS A 398 -12.08 -6.77 -10.77
C LYS A 398 -12.77 -6.61 -9.41
N THR A 399 -12.21 -7.25 -8.38
CA THR A 399 -12.64 -7.10 -6.99
C THR A 399 -11.91 -5.95 -6.33
N ARG A 400 -12.62 -5.21 -5.48
CA ARG A 400 -12.08 -4.09 -4.72
C ARG A 400 -11.84 -4.44 -3.28
N TRP A 401 -12.50 -5.45 -2.73
CA TRP A 401 -12.44 -5.73 -1.29
C TRP A 401 -11.78 -7.06 -0.97
N ARG A 402 -10.99 -7.05 0.10
CA ARG A 402 -10.46 -8.26 0.74
C ARG A 402 -10.81 -8.30 2.22
N ILE A 403 -11.17 -9.49 2.71
CA ILE A 403 -11.23 -9.71 4.16
C ILE A 403 -9.81 -9.67 4.75
N ALA A 404 -9.73 -9.23 6.00
CA ALA A 404 -8.45 -9.19 6.70
C ALA A 404 -7.88 -10.59 6.93
N SER A 405 -6.56 -10.70 6.87
CA SER A 405 -5.84 -11.96 7.08
C SER A 405 -5.33 -12.13 8.50
N PHE A 406 -5.49 -11.12 9.35
CA PHE A 406 -5.15 -11.13 10.77
C PHE A 406 -6.11 -10.23 11.52
N ASP A 407 -6.14 -10.37 12.85
CA ASP A 407 -6.65 -9.32 13.71
C ASP A 407 -5.85 -8.04 13.48
N THR A 408 -6.52 -6.90 13.56
CA THR A 408 -5.91 -5.59 13.35
C THR A 408 -5.91 -4.81 14.64
N SER A 409 -4.79 -4.16 14.94
CA SER A 409 -4.66 -3.18 15.99
C SER A 409 -4.69 -1.78 15.39
N VAL A 410 -5.57 -0.94 15.93
CA VAL A 410 -5.63 0.50 15.67
C VAL A 410 -5.16 1.23 16.92
N PHE A 411 -4.05 1.95 16.83
CA PHE A 411 -3.51 2.76 17.92
C PHE A 411 -3.71 4.25 17.64
N PHE A 412 -4.02 5.02 18.68
CA PHE A 412 -4.17 6.47 18.59
C PHE A 412 -3.04 7.13 19.36
N TRP A 413 -1.98 7.50 18.65
CA TRP A 413 -0.81 8.16 19.23
C TRP A 413 -0.94 9.67 19.13
N GLN A 414 -1.01 10.36 20.27
CA GLN A 414 -1.22 11.81 20.33
C GLN A 414 -0.26 12.47 21.33
N ASN A 415 0.20 13.68 20.99
CA ASN A 415 0.77 14.57 22.00
C ASN A 415 -0.34 15.31 22.76
N ALA A 416 0.00 15.99 23.87
CA ALA A 416 -0.99 16.64 24.73
C ALA A 416 -1.89 17.67 24.00
N LYS A 417 -1.31 18.42 23.06
CA LYS A 417 -2.06 19.39 22.23
C LYS A 417 -3.07 18.67 21.32
N ALA A 418 -2.69 17.54 20.74
CA ALA A 418 -3.59 16.71 19.95
C ALA A 418 -4.69 16.06 20.79
N CYS A 419 -4.41 15.60 22.01
CA CYS A 419 -5.46 15.07 22.91
C CYS A 419 -6.56 16.10 23.17
N SER A 420 -6.18 17.38 23.26
CA SER A 420 -7.12 18.49 23.46
C SER A 420 -7.90 18.81 22.18
N LYS A 421 -7.22 18.82 21.02
CA LYS A 421 -7.83 19.18 19.73
C LYS A 421 -8.72 18.08 19.15
N TRP A 422 -8.26 16.83 19.25
CA TRP A 422 -8.90 15.65 18.66
C TRP A 422 -9.04 14.54 19.71
N PRO A 423 -9.87 14.74 20.75
CA PRO A 423 -10.01 13.76 21.81
C PRO A 423 -10.51 12.43 21.25
N VAL A 424 -9.91 11.33 21.73
CA VAL A 424 -10.26 9.96 21.38
C VAL A 424 -11.39 9.49 22.30
N THR A 425 -12.63 9.59 21.84
CA THR A 425 -13.82 9.20 22.61
C THR A 425 -14.30 7.81 22.23
N ALA A 426 -14.98 7.12 23.15
CA ALA A 426 -15.57 5.80 22.88
C ALA A 426 -16.49 5.80 21.65
N GLU A 427 -17.26 6.87 21.46
CA GLU A 427 -18.16 7.04 20.30
C GLU A 427 -17.41 7.09 18.97
N LYS A 428 -16.27 7.79 18.92
CA LYS A 428 -15.41 7.85 17.73
C LYS A 428 -14.79 6.49 17.45
N LEU A 429 -14.29 5.81 18.48
CA LEU A 429 -13.73 4.46 18.36
C LEU A 429 -14.77 3.47 17.83
N ASP A 430 -15.99 3.52 18.32
CA ASP A 430 -17.06 2.63 17.88
C ASP A 430 -17.56 2.95 16.46
N ARG A 431 -17.58 4.23 16.06
CA ARG A 431 -17.79 4.60 14.64
C ARG A 431 -16.71 3.99 13.75
N LEU A 432 -15.45 4.12 14.13
CA LEU A 432 -14.34 3.56 13.34
C LEU A 432 -14.41 2.03 13.25
N LYS A 433 -14.64 1.32 14.37
CA LYS A 433 -14.81 -0.14 14.38
C LYS A 433 -15.90 -0.59 13.41
N ARG A 434 -17.04 0.12 13.37
CA ARG A 434 -18.14 -0.20 12.45
C ARG A 434 -17.75 0.04 10.99
N ALA A 435 -17.01 1.12 10.72
CA ALA A 435 -16.54 1.45 9.37
C ALA A 435 -15.58 0.38 8.79
N PHE A 436 -14.85 -0.32 9.65
CA PHE A 436 -13.95 -1.41 9.24
C PHE A 436 -14.66 -2.64 8.66
N ARG A 437 -15.98 -2.75 8.79
CA ARG A 437 -16.77 -3.90 8.30
C ARG A 437 -16.35 -4.35 6.90
N SER A 438 -16.23 -5.67 6.71
CA SER A 438 -15.87 -6.22 5.40
C SER A 438 -17.00 -6.03 4.39
N LYS A 439 -16.66 -5.53 3.21
CA LYS A 439 -17.57 -5.39 2.06
C LYS A 439 -17.39 -6.51 1.01
N GLN A 440 -16.49 -7.46 1.29
CA GLN A 440 -16.09 -8.47 0.30
C GLN A 440 -17.21 -9.44 -0.05
N VAL A 441 -18.01 -9.87 0.92
CA VAL A 441 -19.10 -10.84 0.66
C VAL A 441 -20.13 -10.21 -0.30
N GLU A 442 -20.60 -9.01 0.04
CA GLU A 442 -21.58 -8.26 -0.74
C GLU A 442 -21.10 -7.99 -2.18
N GLU A 443 -19.84 -7.58 -2.37
CA GLU A 443 -19.26 -7.36 -3.70
C GLU A 443 -19.20 -8.66 -4.52
N ARG A 444 -18.77 -9.76 -3.91
CA ARG A 444 -18.63 -11.04 -4.62
C ARG A 444 -19.97 -11.59 -5.07
N ASP A 445 -20.99 -11.45 -4.23
CA ASP A 445 -22.36 -11.84 -4.56
C ASP A 445 -22.91 -10.96 -5.70
N ALA A 446 -22.70 -9.65 -5.64
CA ALA A 446 -23.08 -8.72 -6.71
C ALA A 446 -22.39 -9.04 -8.05
N LEU A 447 -21.14 -9.52 -8.02
CA LEU A 447 -20.38 -9.92 -9.21
C LEU A 447 -20.69 -11.35 -9.70
N GLY A 448 -21.57 -12.09 -9.02
CA GLY A 448 -21.90 -13.48 -9.37
C GLY A 448 -20.69 -14.42 -9.31
N LEU A 449 -19.71 -14.10 -8.47
CA LEU A 449 -18.50 -14.89 -8.30
C LEU A 449 -18.77 -16.04 -7.31
N ARG A 450 -18.59 -17.30 -7.73
CA ARG A 450 -18.64 -18.44 -6.80
C ARG A 450 -17.61 -18.26 -5.67
N LYS A 451 -17.77 -19.03 -4.60
CA LYS A 451 -16.85 -19.10 -3.45
C LYS A 451 -15.37 -19.29 -3.85
N SER A 452 -15.10 -19.88 -5.02
CA SER A 452 -13.75 -20.10 -5.58
C SER A 452 -13.29 -19.08 -6.64
N GLY A 453 -14.02 -17.98 -6.86
CA GLY A 453 -13.71 -16.98 -7.90
C GLY A 453 -14.09 -17.37 -9.33
N LYS A 454 -14.72 -18.53 -9.55
CA LYS A 454 -15.27 -18.91 -10.86
C LYS A 454 -16.66 -18.30 -11.05
N ARG A 455 -16.95 -17.73 -12.22
CA ARG A 455 -18.27 -17.16 -12.57
C ARG A 455 -19.33 -18.27 -12.58
N VAL A 456 -20.54 -17.97 -12.11
CA VAL A 456 -21.71 -18.83 -12.36
C VAL A 456 -22.07 -18.70 -13.85
N ARG A 457 -22.04 -19.81 -14.62
CA ARG A 457 -22.74 -19.84 -15.91
C ARG A 457 -24.23 -19.71 -15.62
N SER A 458 -24.88 -18.66 -16.12
CA SER A 458 -26.33 -18.55 -15.98
C SER A 458 -26.99 -19.42 -17.03
N ALA A 459 -28.20 -19.94 -16.76
CA ALA A 459 -28.96 -20.73 -17.74
C ALA A 459 -29.27 -19.97 -19.04
N ARG A 460 -29.10 -18.64 -19.06
CA ARG A 460 -29.21 -17.80 -20.27
C ARG A 460 -27.98 -17.86 -21.19
N ASP A 461 -26.83 -18.33 -20.71
CA ASP A 461 -25.60 -18.45 -21.51
C ASP A 461 -25.60 -19.70 -22.42
N THR A 462 -26.64 -20.54 -22.32
CA THR A 462 -26.78 -21.80 -23.09
C THR A 462 -27.77 -21.71 -24.25
N LEU A 463 -28.37 -20.53 -24.50
CA LEU A 463 -29.35 -20.32 -25.58
C LEU A 463 -28.85 -19.43 -26.71
N GLN A 464 -27.56 -19.10 -26.73
CA GLN A 464 -26.87 -18.52 -27.90
C GLN A 464 -25.57 -19.28 -28.12
N GLY A 465 -25.72 -20.50 -28.64
CA GLY A 465 -24.64 -21.32 -29.17
C GLY A 465 -25.11 -21.94 -30.47
#